data_AF-A0A7K1VBB7-F1
#
_entry.id   AF-A0A7K1VBB7-F1
#
_cell.length_a   1.000
_cell.length_b   1.000
_cell.length_c   1.000
_cell.angle_alpha   90.00
_cell.angle_beta   90.00
_cell.angle_gamma   90.00
#
_symmetry.space_group_name_H-M   'P 1'
#
loop_
_entity.id
_entity.type
_entity.pdbx_description
1 polymer ?
#
loop_
_entity_poly.entity_id
_entity_poly.type
_entity_poly.pdbx_seq_one_letter_code
_entity_poly.pdbx_strand_id
1 'polypeptide(L)'
;MQRYRAALDTAGGCAAAAVAGLALIVPVDSGCGGGPSALQVELLSITVPRATAAGAIVAVLAAVCVSMFGSRAAWGTATVAALVLATDHLLVTSTSTSLATANFIDSLSAGVLLGAAGAAALENRPSAIGYVLGALTGLAVGDHVETFAAEYGGRSLLERAFLDLPPTWLTGATVVLLAGCFLTRHRRVVNYPTTLELPFGPVLAAAVVITTITVVPERLASSTGSPVAIAVSVLVTVAVSMLAALLLPGRDGTLTLLAVALAGTGSAIALAAQAHWKIAPMLLAIVAGLAAGLLRPAPLAAGTAILAVAVFALLGPVAPRDDSWITLVGSCAIAAVSGYCFGSAPTRSAAGTVLPLGILLLPSAVLTLEYHSCTTASTHTVADDHRPALTALAVVVGCLLAIVALRRWRPEPAA
;
A
#
# COMPACT_ATOMS: atom_id res chain seq x y z
N MET A 1 8.28 6.98 -32.72
CA MET A 1 9.13 6.50 -31.61
C MET A 1 8.68 6.97 -30.21
N GLN A 2 8.28 8.23 -30.00
CA GLN A 2 7.86 8.72 -28.68
C GLN A 2 6.62 8.00 -28.09
N ARG A 3 5.62 7.65 -28.92
CA ARG A 3 4.43 6.89 -28.47
C ARG A 3 4.77 5.48 -27.97
N TYR A 4 5.66 4.77 -28.66
CA TYR A 4 6.13 3.45 -28.24
C TYR A 4 6.92 3.51 -26.93
N ARG A 5 7.76 4.54 -26.75
CA ARG A 5 8.48 4.76 -25.49
C ARG A 5 7.52 5.06 -24.34
N ALA A 6 6.53 5.92 -24.55
CA ALA A 6 5.51 6.21 -23.54
C ALA A 6 4.73 4.95 -23.14
N ALA A 7 4.31 4.13 -24.11
CA ALA A 7 3.64 2.86 -23.83
C ALA A 7 4.54 1.90 -23.03
N LEU A 8 5.81 1.79 -23.39
CA LEU A 8 6.77 0.95 -22.70
C LEU A 8 7.05 1.44 -21.27
N ASP A 9 7.22 2.75 -21.06
CA ASP A 9 7.36 3.36 -19.73
C ASP A 9 6.08 3.19 -18.89
N THR A 10 4.90 3.22 -19.50
CA THR A 10 3.63 2.96 -18.79
C THR A 10 3.49 1.52 -18.36
N ALA A 11 3.81 0.57 -19.26
CA ALA A 11 3.74 -0.85 -18.98
C ALA A 11 4.80 -1.27 -17.96
N GLY A 12 6.04 -0.77 -18.11
CA GLY A 12 7.13 -1.01 -17.17
C GLY A 12 6.84 -0.44 -15.78
N GLY A 13 6.32 0.79 -15.70
CA GLY A 13 5.92 1.40 -14.43
C GLY A 13 4.78 0.64 -13.75
N CYS A 14 3.75 0.27 -14.52
CA CYS A 14 2.62 -0.53 -14.03
C CYS A 14 3.07 -1.88 -13.50
N ALA A 15 3.83 -2.62 -14.30
CA ALA A 15 4.25 -3.97 -13.94
C ALA A 15 5.23 -3.96 -12.75
N ALA A 16 6.18 -3.01 -12.70
CA ALA A 16 7.08 -2.87 -11.56
C ALA A 16 6.34 -2.53 -10.26
N ALA A 17 5.36 -1.64 -10.33
CA ALA A 17 4.55 -1.29 -9.17
C ALA A 17 3.65 -2.44 -8.71
N ALA A 18 3.09 -3.20 -9.65
CA ALA A 18 2.30 -4.40 -9.34
C ALA A 18 3.16 -5.49 -8.68
N VAL A 19 4.34 -5.78 -9.23
CA VAL A 19 5.29 -6.75 -8.64
C VAL A 19 5.77 -6.30 -7.27
N ALA A 20 6.15 -5.03 -7.13
CA ALA A 20 6.59 -4.51 -5.84
C ALA A 20 5.46 -4.52 -4.80
N GLY A 21 4.23 -4.20 -5.21
CA GLY A 21 3.04 -4.30 -4.35
C GLY A 21 2.79 -5.74 -3.90
N LEU A 22 2.84 -6.71 -4.83
CA LEU A 22 2.68 -8.13 -4.52
C LEU A 22 3.79 -8.68 -3.62
N ALA A 23 5.03 -8.22 -3.79
CA ALA A 23 6.17 -8.63 -2.97
C ALA A 23 6.19 -7.99 -1.58
N LEU A 24 5.59 -6.80 -1.43
CA LEU A 24 5.45 -6.12 -0.14
C LEU A 24 4.19 -6.54 0.60
N ILE A 25 3.19 -7.11 -0.08
CA ILE A 25 2.07 -7.76 0.60
C ILE A 25 2.56 -9.08 1.17
N VAL A 26 2.35 -9.18 2.46
CA VAL A 26 2.77 -10.31 3.26
C VAL A 26 1.55 -11.16 3.52
N PRO A 27 1.64 -12.49 3.38
CA PRO A 27 0.62 -13.37 3.91
C PRO A 27 0.62 -13.28 5.44
N VAL A 28 -0.31 -12.50 6.00
CA VAL A 28 -0.69 -12.56 7.39
C VAL A 28 -1.77 -13.64 7.46
N ASP A 29 -1.42 -14.81 8.00
CA ASP A 29 -2.44 -15.81 8.30
C ASP A 29 -3.55 -15.14 9.11
N SER A 30 -4.74 -15.04 8.53
CA SER A 30 -5.94 -14.64 9.22
C SER A 30 -6.16 -15.70 10.30
N GLY A 31 -5.75 -15.40 11.53
CA GLY A 31 -5.67 -16.31 12.68
C GLY A 31 -6.99 -16.95 13.14
N CYS A 32 -8.01 -16.92 12.29
CA CYS A 32 -9.21 -17.73 12.35
C CYS A 32 -9.02 -19.14 11.77
N GLY A 33 -7.96 -19.40 10.99
CA GLY A 33 -7.63 -20.71 10.44
C GLY A 33 -6.72 -21.55 11.37
N GLY A 34 -7.14 -22.76 11.71
CA GLY A 34 -6.37 -23.66 12.58
C GLY A 34 -5.15 -24.30 11.88
N GLY A 35 -3.94 -23.89 12.28
CA GLY A 35 -2.63 -24.52 11.98
C GLY A 35 -1.75 -23.62 11.10
N PRO A 36 -0.49 -23.31 11.48
CA PRO A 36 0.64 -24.20 11.83
C PRO A 36 1.27 -23.95 13.23
N SER A 37 2.47 -24.49 13.50
CA SER A 37 3.14 -24.47 14.83
C SER A 37 3.26 -23.05 15.42
N ALA A 38 2.81 -22.87 16.66
CA ALA A 38 2.70 -21.57 17.34
C ALA A 38 3.99 -20.71 17.29
N LEU A 39 5.17 -21.36 17.32
CA LEU A 39 6.46 -20.68 17.30
C LEU A 39 6.79 -20.04 15.94
N GLN A 40 6.40 -20.67 14.83
CA GLN A 40 6.67 -20.18 13.48
C GLN A 40 5.69 -19.06 13.10
N VAL A 41 4.44 -19.16 13.57
CA VAL A 41 3.42 -18.11 13.47
C VAL A 41 3.84 -16.87 14.28
N GLU A 42 4.34 -17.04 15.50
CA GLU A 42 4.77 -15.93 16.34
C GLU A 42 5.99 -15.19 15.74
N LEU A 43 6.98 -15.91 15.22
CA LEU A 43 8.14 -15.32 14.53
C LEU A 43 7.75 -14.58 13.24
N LEU A 44 6.79 -15.09 12.46
CA LEU A 44 6.30 -14.41 11.25
C LEU A 44 5.44 -13.18 11.60
N SER A 45 4.63 -13.24 12.65
CA SER A 45 3.74 -12.14 13.06
C SER A 45 4.49 -10.86 13.48
N ILE A 46 5.73 -10.98 13.96
CA ILE A 46 6.54 -9.84 14.43
C ILE A 46 7.55 -9.38 13.38
N THR A 47 8.22 -10.31 12.69
CA THR A 47 9.32 -9.97 11.77
C THR A 47 8.81 -9.39 10.47
N VAL A 48 7.63 -9.82 10.03
CA VAL A 48 7.18 -9.55 8.68
C VAL A 48 6.55 -8.15 8.52
N PRO A 49 5.70 -7.65 9.44
CA PRO A 49 5.27 -6.24 9.42
C PRO A 49 6.44 -5.24 9.52
N ARG A 50 7.54 -5.65 10.18
CA ARG A 50 8.76 -4.84 10.26
C ARG A 50 9.53 -4.85 8.94
N ALA A 51 9.56 -5.98 8.25
CA ALA A 51 10.18 -6.09 6.93
C ALA A 51 9.46 -5.22 5.89
N THR A 52 8.12 -5.25 5.86
CA THR A 52 7.32 -4.40 4.94
C THR A 52 7.47 -2.92 5.24
N ALA A 53 7.49 -2.56 6.52
CA ALA A 53 7.76 -1.20 6.95
C ALA A 53 9.16 -0.72 6.53
N ALA A 54 10.19 -1.56 6.71
CA ALA A 54 11.52 -1.27 6.21
C ALA A 54 11.52 -1.10 4.68
N GLY A 55 10.85 -1.99 3.95
CA GLY A 55 10.65 -1.89 2.51
C GLY A 55 9.97 -0.58 2.08
N ALA A 56 8.91 -0.15 2.77
CA ALA A 56 8.22 1.11 2.50
C ALA A 56 9.10 2.34 2.76
N ILE A 57 9.91 2.35 3.84
CA ILE A 57 10.89 3.42 4.10
C ILE A 57 11.93 3.45 2.98
N VAL A 58 12.44 2.27 2.59
CA VAL A 58 13.41 2.13 1.51
C VAL A 58 12.82 2.55 0.18
N ALA A 59 11.53 2.34 -0.07
CA ALA A 59 10.85 2.85 -1.26
C ALA A 59 10.89 4.37 -1.34
N VAL A 60 10.58 5.07 -0.24
CA VAL A 60 10.64 6.54 -0.22
C VAL A 60 12.09 7.02 -0.35
N LEU A 61 13.04 6.37 0.34
CA LEU A 61 14.46 6.71 0.25
C LEU A 61 14.98 6.51 -1.17
N ALA A 62 14.66 5.38 -1.80
CA ALA A 62 15.02 5.09 -3.18
C ALA A 62 14.39 6.12 -4.12
N ALA A 63 13.11 6.46 -3.96
CA ALA A 63 12.45 7.47 -4.77
C ALA A 63 13.16 8.83 -4.71
N VAL A 64 13.58 9.27 -3.51
CA VAL A 64 14.34 10.52 -3.33
C VAL A 64 15.73 10.41 -3.94
N CYS A 65 16.53 9.41 -3.55
CA CYS A 65 17.91 9.27 -3.99
C CYS A 65 18.02 9.09 -5.51
N VAL A 66 17.18 8.23 -6.08
CA VAL A 66 17.22 7.89 -7.50
C VAL A 66 16.71 9.03 -8.37
N SER A 67 15.73 9.81 -7.89
CA SER A 67 15.27 11.02 -8.61
C SER A 67 16.41 12.02 -8.84
N MET A 68 17.42 12.04 -7.95
CA MET A 68 18.62 12.87 -8.10
C MET A 68 19.64 12.33 -9.11
N PHE A 69 19.53 11.11 -9.63
CA PHE A 69 20.43 10.60 -10.68
C PHE A 69 19.75 10.52 -12.05
N GLY A 70 18.50 10.97 -12.08
CA GLY A 70 17.71 11.08 -13.27
C GLY A 70 17.18 9.74 -13.74
N SER A 71 16.51 9.83 -14.85
CA SER A 71 15.44 8.91 -15.20
C SER A 71 15.94 7.59 -15.82
N ARG A 72 17.15 7.62 -16.38
CA ARG A 72 17.88 6.42 -16.80
C ARG A 72 18.45 5.67 -15.60
N ALA A 73 19.03 6.37 -14.63
CA ALA A 73 19.50 5.74 -13.40
C ALA A 73 18.34 5.06 -12.68
N ALA A 74 17.16 5.69 -12.69
CA ALA A 74 15.94 5.16 -12.11
C ALA A 74 15.46 3.84 -12.71
N TRP A 75 15.37 3.75 -14.04
CA TRP A 75 15.05 2.47 -14.68
C TRP A 75 16.15 1.43 -14.48
N GLY A 76 17.42 1.85 -14.44
CA GLY A 76 18.54 0.95 -14.14
C GLY A 76 18.46 0.35 -12.74
N THR A 77 18.24 1.18 -11.72
CA THR A 77 18.09 0.74 -10.32
C THR A 77 16.84 -0.12 -10.15
N ALA A 78 15.73 0.21 -10.81
CA ALA A 78 14.53 -0.63 -10.82
C ALA A 78 14.79 -2.00 -11.47
N THR A 79 15.54 -2.04 -12.58
CA THR A 79 15.92 -3.30 -13.25
C THR A 79 16.79 -4.17 -12.35
N VAL A 80 17.77 -3.58 -11.66
CA VAL A 80 18.64 -4.31 -10.71
C VAL A 80 17.81 -4.83 -9.53
N ALA A 81 16.91 -4.04 -8.97
CA ALA A 81 16.05 -4.48 -7.87
C ALA A 81 15.12 -5.63 -8.29
N ALA A 82 14.52 -5.56 -9.50
CA ALA A 82 13.70 -6.63 -10.05
C ALA A 82 14.52 -7.90 -10.33
N LEU A 83 15.78 -7.77 -10.77
CA LEU A 83 16.70 -8.90 -10.93
C LEU A 83 17.02 -9.55 -9.58
N VAL A 84 17.28 -8.76 -8.54
CA VAL A 84 17.54 -9.29 -7.18
C VAL A 84 16.34 -10.10 -6.69
N LEU A 85 15.12 -9.56 -6.79
CA LEU A 85 13.88 -10.28 -6.48
C LEU A 85 13.76 -11.59 -7.27
N ALA A 86 13.98 -11.53 -8.59
CA ALA A 86 13.90 -12.73 -9.43
C ALA A 86 14.95 -13.78 -9.05
N THR A 87 16.18 -13.36 -8.72
CA THR A 87 17.23 -14.28 -8.28
C THR A 87 16.94 -14.86 -6.90
N ASP A 88 16.40 -14.07 -5.97
CA ASP A 88 16.09 -14.55 -4.62
C ASP A 88 15.01 -15.63 -4.69
N HIS A 89 13.93 -15.41 -5.43
CA HIS A 89 12.90 -16.44 -5.64
C HIS A 89 13.44 -17.73 -6.27
N LEU A 90 14.37 -17.62 -7.24
CA LEU A 90 14.98 -18.79 -7.87
C LEU A 90 15.95 -19.53 -6.92
N LEU A 91 16.60 -18.82 -6.00
CA LEU A 91 17.57 -19.40 -5.06
C LEU A 91 16.90 -19.93 -3.79
N VAL A 92 15.86 -19.27 -3.27
CA VAL A 92 15.11 -19.67 -2.08
C VAL A 92 14.44 -21.02 -2.29
N THR A 93 13.96 -21.33 -3.50
CA THR A 93 13.45 -22.67 -3.84
C THR A 93 14.53 -23.78 -3.76
N SER A 94 15.81 -23.42 -3.70
CA SER A 94 16.95 -24.34 -3.70
C SER A 94 17.74 -24.41 -2.39
N THR A 95 17.47 -23.55 -1.40
CA THR A 95 18.28 -23.45 -0.16
C THR A 95 17.45 -23.30 1.11
N SER A 96 17.82 -24.03 2.16
CA SER A 96 17.23 -23.97 3.51
C SER A 96 17.69 -22.75 4.33
N THR A 97 17.81 -21.59 3.68
CA THR A 97 18.08 -20.31 4.33
C THR A 97 16.93 -19.94 5.28
N SER A 98 17.26 -19.26 6.38
CA SER A 98 16.25 -18.77 7.34
C SER A 98 15.23 -17.87 6.62
N LEU A 99 13.96 -18.27 6.59
CA LEU A 99 12.85 -17.58 5.90
C LEU A 99 12.78 -16.09 6.27
N ALA A 100 13.16 -15.72 7.50
CA ALA A 100 13.17 -14.34 7.97
C ALA A 100 14.17 -13.45 7.20
N THR A 101 15.33 -13.98 6.80
CA THR A 101 16.35 -13.22 6.08
C THR A 101 15.96 -13.01 4.62
N ALA A 102 15.38 -14.04 3.98
CA ALA A 102 14.87 -13.95 2.61
C ALA A 102 13.73 -12.91 2.51
N ASN A 103 12.74 -12.99 3.42
CA ASN A 103 11.63 -12.02 3.47
C ASN A 103 12.11 -10.56 3.67
N PHE A 104 13.21 -10.36 4.40
CA PHE A 104 13.76 -9.03 4.58
C PHE A 104 14.43 -8.51 3.30
N ILE A 105 15.18 -9.35 2.58
CA ILE A 105 15.81 -8.99 1.30
C ILE A 105 14.75 -8.71 0.24
N ASP A 106 13.71 -9.54 0.16
CA ASP A 106 12.57 -9.34 -0.75
C ASP A 106 11.83 -8.05 -0.43
N SER A 107 11.53 -7.77 0.84
CA SER A 107 10.89 -6.51 1.23
C SER A 107 11.74 -5.28 0.89
N LEU A 108 13.05 -5.34 1.14
CA LEU A 108 13.96 -4.23 0.81
C LEU A 108 14.06 -4.02 -0.71
N SER A 109 14.21 -5.10 -1.47
CA SER A 109 14.34 -5.03 -2.93
C SER A 109 13.04 -4.62 -3.61
N ALA A 110 11.89 -5.10 -3.14
CA ALA A 110 10.57 -4.62 -3.54
C ALA A 110 10.37 -3.14 -3.20
N GLY A 111 10.84 -2.69 -2.04
CA GLY A 111 10.92 -1.28 -1.68
C GLY A 111 11.72 -0.46 -2.70
N VAL A 112 12.96 -0.87 -2.99
CA VAL A 112 13.81 -0.22 -3.99
C VAL A 112 13.13 -0.20 -5.37
N LEU A 113 12.50 -1.31 -5.77
CA LEU A 113 11.76 -1.42 -7.03
C LEU A 113 10.62 -0.41 -7.08
N LEU A 114 9.77 -0.35 -6.05
CA LEU A 114 8.64 0.57 -5.95
C LEU A 114 9.10 2.02 -6.03
N GLY A 115 10.14 2.37 -5.27
CA GLY A 115 10.69 3.72 -5.20
C GLY A 115 11.38 4.17 -6.48
N ALA A 116 12.25 3.33 -7.04
CA ALA A 116 12.98 3.62 -8.27
C ALA A 116 12.04 3.68 -9.49
N ALA A 117 11.09 2.75 -9.61
CA ALA A 117 10.07 2.79 -10.66
C ALA A 117 9.18 4.03 -10.50
N GLY A 118 8.80 4.40 -9.28
CA GLY A 118 8.07 5.65 -9.01
C GLY A 118 8.84 6.89 -9.46
N ALA A 119 10.14 6.98 -9.12
CA ALA A 119 11.00 8.08 -9.57
C ALA A 119 11.09 8.18 -11.10
N ALA A 120 11.08 7.06 -11.82
CA ALA A 120 11.13 7.05 -13.29
C ALA A 120 9.77 7.36 -13.94
N ALA A 121 8.69 6.77 -13.41
CA ALA A 121 7.36 6.79 -14.00
C ALA A 121 6.60 8.10 -13.75
N LEU A 122 6.83 8.73 -12.59
CA LEU A 122 6.12 9.94 -12.17
C LEU A 122 6.57 11.21 -12.95
N GLU A 123 7.60 11.12 -13.79
CA GLU A 123 8.02 12.22 -14.68
C GLU A 123 6.98 12.53 -15.77
N ASN A 124 6.23 11.52 -16.22
CA ASN A 124 5.28 11.64 -17.31
C ASN A 124 3.89 11.20 -16.86
N ARG A 125 2.87 12.03 -17.08
CA ARG A 125 1.46 11.72 -16.74
C ARG A 125 0.99 10.32 -17.13
N PRO A 126 1.20 9.82 -18.37
CA PRO A 126 0.70 8.48 -18.71
C PRO A 126 1.41 7.37 -17.90
N SER A 127 2.72 7.49 -17.67
CA SER A 127 3.48 6.51 -16.90
C SER A 127 3.17 6.57 -15.41
N ALA A 128 2.91 7.78 -14.88
CA ALA A 128 2.41 7.98 -13.52
C ALA A 128 1.06 7.25 -13.28
N ILE A 129 0.12 7.37 -14.22
CA ILE A 129 -1.17 6.67 -14.15
C ILE A 129 -0.95 5.16 -14.17
N GLY A 130 -0.10 4.67 -15.08
CA GLY A 130 0.25 3.25 -15.15
C GLY A 130 0.86 2.74 -13.85
N TYR A 131 1.80 3.48 -13.27
CA TYR A 131 2.45 3.15 -12.00
C TYR A 131 1.46 3.08 -10.83
N VAL A 132 0.61 4.10 -10.65
CA VAL A 132 -0.41 4.12 -9.59
C VAL A 132 -1.41 3.00 -9.77
N LEU A 133 -1.88 2.77 -11.00
CA LEU A 133 -2.80 1.69 -11.31
C LEU A 133 -2.15 0.34 -10.99
N GLY A 134 -0.93 0.11 -11.45
CA GLY A 134 -0.14 -1.08 -11.15
C GLY A 134 -0.01 -1.33 -9.64
N ALA A 135 0.37 -0.31 -8.87
CA ALA A 135 0.46 -0.40 -7.42
C ALA A 135 -0.88 -0.81 -6.80
N LEU A 136 -1.97 -0.08 -7.09
CA LEU A 136 -3.30 -0.36 -6.54
C LEU A 136 -3.82 -1.74 -6.95
N THR A 137 -3.55 -2.17 -8.19
CA THR A 137 -3.91 -3.53 -8.64
C THR A 137 -3.09 -4.60 -7.95
N GLY A 138 -1.78 -4.38 -7.74
CA GLY A 138 -0.93 -5.29 -6.98
C GLY A 138 -1.41 -5.41 -5.54
N LEU A 139 -1.80 -4.28 -4.93
CA LEU A 139 -2.38 -4.29 -3.58
C LEU A 139 -3.68 -5.10 -3.51
N ALA A 140 -4.61 -4.80 -4.42
CA ALA A 140 -5.90 -5.47 -4.53
C ALA A 140 -5.80 -6.98 -4.78
N VAL A 141 -4.86 -7.40 -5.62
CA VAL A 141 -4.65 -8.82 -5.95
C VAL A 141 -3.92 -9.53 -4.81
N GLY A 142 -2.93 -8.90 -4.18
CA GLY A 142 -2.20 -9.50 -3.04
C GLY A 142 -3.13 -9.81 -1.87
N ASP A 143 -3.92 -8.83 -1.45
CA ASP A 143 -4.92 -8.96 -0.36
C ASP A 143 -5.94 -10.07 -0.65
N HIS A 144 -6.36 -10.18 -1.92
CA HIS A 144 -7.28 -11.22 -2.35
C HIS A 144 -6.64 -12.62 -2.31
N VAL A 145 -5.45 -12.79 -2.85
CA VAL A 145 -4.77 -14.10 -2.90
C VAL A 145 -4.47 -14.61 -1.49
N GLU A 146 -4.04 -13.72 -0.59
CA GLU A 146 -3.81 -14.01 0.83
C GLU A 146 -5.07 -14.58 1.51
N THR A 147 -6.20 -13.88 1.37
CA THR A 147 -7.46 -14.29 2.02
C THR A 147 -7.97 -15.63 1.49
N PHE A 148 -7.77 -15.95 0.20
CA PHE A 148 -8.19 -17.25 -0.38
C PHE A 148 -7.34 -18.43 0.04
N ALA A 149 -6.01 -18.24 0.07
CA ALA A 149 -5.07 -19.30 0.40
C ALA A 149 -5.32 -19.82 1.83
N ALA A 150 -5.66 -18.93 2.76
CA ALA A 150 -5.98 -19.26 4.14
C ALA A 150 -7.25 -20.11 4.29
N GLU A 151 -8.26 -19.94 3.42
CA GLU A 151 -9.59 -20.56 3.62
C GLU A 151 -9.82 -21.82 2.78
N TYR A 152 -9.28 -21.91 1.55
CA TYR A 152 -9.68 -22.97 0.59
C TYR A 152 -8.55 -23.84 0.03
N GLY A 153 -7.29 -23.62 0.42
CA GLY A 153 -6.18 -24.55 0.20
C GLY A 153 -5.90 -24.93 -1.26
N GLY A 154 -5.66 -23.98 -2.15
CA GLY A 154 -4.95 -24.24 -3.41
C GLY A 154 -5.77 -24.71 -4.61
N ARG A 155 -7.10 -24.49 -4.65
CA ARG A 155 -8.00 -25.16 -5.60
C ARG A 155 -8.26 -24.43 -6.93
N SER A 156 -7.95 -23.13 -7.08
CA SER A 156 -8.28 -22.38 -8.30
C SER A 156 -7.10 -22.23 -9.30
N LEU A 157 -7.38 -22.03 -10.60
CA LEU A 157 -6.35 -21.79 -11.63
C LEU A 157 -5.58 -20.48 -11.41
N LEU A 158 -6.25 -19.47 -10.85
CA LEU A 158 -5.65 -18.18 -10.52
C LEU A 158 -4.69 -18.34 -9.34
N GLU A 159 -5.09 -19.08 -8.32
CA GLU A 159 -4.23 -19.46 -7.19
C GLU A 159 -3.00 -20.23 -7.66
N ARG A 160 -3.15 -21.19 -8.59
CA ARG A 160 -2.01 -21.93 -9.16
C ARG A 160 -1.03 -21.04 -9.93
N ALA A 161 -1.50 -19.93 -10.49
CA ALA A 161 -0.67 -18.94 -11.19
C ALA A 161 0.00 -17.93 -10.24
N PHE A 162 -0.44 -17.86 -8.98
CA PHE A 162 0.04 -16.99 -7.91
C PHE A 162 0.43 -17.80 -6.65
N LEU A 163 0.78 -19.09 -6.79
CA LEU A 163 1.20 -19.93 -5.66
C LEU A 163 2.49 -19.39 -5.01
N ASP A 164 3.35 -18.74 -5.81
CA ASP A 164 4.51 -17.99 -5.37
C ASP A 164 4.25 -16.50 -5.60
N LEU A 165 4.14 -15.70 -4.54
CA LEU A 165 4.06 -14.24 -4.65
C LEU A 165 5.45 -13.60 -4.48
N PRO A 166 5.85 -12.68 -5.39
CA PRO A 166 5.32 -12.44 -6.74
C PRO A 166 5.64 -13.58 -7.74
N PRO A 167 4.76 -13.85 -8.71
CA PRO A 167 4.97 -14.97 -9.62
C PRO A 167 6.17 -14.76 -10.55
N THR A 168 6.97 -15.81 -10.71
CA THR A 168 8.21 -15.81 -11.53
C THR A 168 8.00 -15.38 -12.98
N TRP A 169 6.84 -15.70 -13.56
CA TRP A 169 6.48 -15.29 -14.92
C TRP A 169 6.26 -13.77 -15.01
N LEU A 170 5.72 -13.16 -13.96
CA LEU A 170 5.47 -11.72 -13.88
C LEU A 170 6.78 -10.99 -13.61
N THR A 171 7.57 -11.44 -12.63
CA THR A 171 8.89 -10.86 -12.30
C THR A 171 9.86 -10.94 -13.48
N GLY A 172 9.91 -12.06 -14.20
CA GLY A 172 10.71 -12.19 -15.41
C GLY A 172 10.30 -11.19 -16.51
N ALA A 173 8.99 -11.06 -16.76
CA ALA A 173 8.48 -10.10 -17.73
C ALA A 173 8.77 -8.65 -17.32
N THR A 174 8.67 -8.31 -16.02
CA THR A 174 8.99 -6.96 -15.55
C THR A 174 10.46 -6.62 -15.70
N VAL A 175 11.37 -7.55 -15.42
CA VAL A 175 12.81 -7.36 -15.68
C VAL A 175 13.07 -7.01 -17.15
N VAL A 176 12.46 -7.74 -18.08
CA VAL A 176 12.62 -7.48 -19.53
C VAL A 176 12.07 -6.09 -19.91
N LEU A 177 10.89 -5.73 -19.41
CA LEU A 177 10.29 -4.41 -19.64
C LEU A 177 11.17 -3.28 -19.11
N LEU A 178 11.66 -3.40 -17.88
CA LEU A 178 12.51 -2.40 -17.23
C LEU A 178 13.88 -2.27 -17.91
N ALA A 179 14.48 -3.39 -18.33
CA ALA A 179 15.68 -3.38 -19.15
C ALA A 179 15.44 -2.65 -20.49
N GLY A 180 14.28 -2.87 -21.11
CA GLY A 180 13.84 -2.11 -22.28
C GLY A 180 13.73 -0.61 -22.01
N CYS A 181 13.13 -0.20 -20.89
CA CYS A 181 13.04 1.21 -20.48
C CYS A 181 14.43 1.82 -20.30
N PHE A 182 15.34 1.08 -19.64
CA PHE A 182 16.71 1.49 -19.38
C PHE A 182 17.52 1.66 -20.67
N LEU A 183 17.47 0.67 -21.58
CA LEU A 183 18.26 0.65 -22.82
C LEU A 183 17.78 1.69 -23.84
N THR A 184 16.48 1.96 -23.89
CA THR A 184 15.92 2.93 -24.85
C THR A 184 16.16 4.39 -24.43
N ARG A 185 16.59 4.64 -23.17
CA ARG A 185 16.83 5.97 -22.63
C ARG A 185 18.25 6.45 -22.92
N HIS A 186 18.35 7.56 -23.66
CA HIS A 186 19.64 8.20 -23.94
C HIS A 186 20.13 8.99 -22.72
N ARG A 187 21.45 8.99 -22.50
CA ARG A 187 22.09 9.75 -21.43
C ARG A 187 21.93 11.25 -21.74
N ARG A 188 20.91 11.90 -21.19
CA ARG A 188 20.93 13.36 -21.09
C ARG A 188 21.94 13.70 -20.00
N VAL A 189 22.99 14.44 -20.38
CA VAL A 189 23.91 15.05 -19.42
C VAL A 189 23.13 16.16 -18.74
N VAL A 190 22.49 15.82 -17.62
CA VAL A 190 21.91 16.83 -16.74
C VAL A 190 23.04 17.27 -15.84
N ASN A 191 23.47 18.53 -15.99
CA ASN A 191 24.43 19.13 -15.08
C ASN A 191 23.75 19.22 -13.71
N TYR A 192 24.16 18.36 -12.78
CA TYR A 192 23.69 18.45 -11.42
C TYR A 192 24.24 19.72 -10.77
N PRO A 193 23.39 20.56 -10.17
CA PRO A 193 23.90 21.61 -9.31
C PRO A 193 24.72 20.94 -8.20
N THR A 194 25.94 21.44 -7.98
CA THR A 194 26.89 20.94 -6.98
C THR A 194 26.40 21.08 -5.54
N THR A 195 25.29 21.80 -5.33
CA THR A 195 24.53 21.86 -4.10
C THR A 195 23.42 20.79 -4.14
N LEU A 196 23.72 19.60 -3.65
CA LEU A 196 22.70 18.59 -3.36
C LEU A 196 21.88 19.05 -2.14
N GLU A 197 20.84 19.86 -2.36
CA GLU A 197 19.78 20.01 -1.35
C GLU A 197 18.93 18.74 -1.38
N LEU A 198 19.32 17.72 -0.61
CA LEU A 198 18.46 16.56 -0.44
C LEU A 198 17.16 17.01 0.23
N PRO A 199 15.98 16.72 -0.35
CA PRO A 199 14.73 16.97 0.35
C PRO A 199 14.61 15.93 1.48
N PHE A 200 15.10 16.27 2.67
CA PHE A 200 14.99 15.42 3.86
C PHE A 200 13.54 15.34 4.40
N GLY A 201 12.68 16.30 4.05
CA GLY A 201 11.29 16.37 4.48
C GLY A 201 10.50 15.08 4.22
N PRO A 202 10.41 14.59 2.96
CA PRO A 202 9.72 13.34 2.63
C PRO A 202 10.30 12.10 3.32
N VAL A 203 11.62 12.02 3.50
CA VAL A 203 12.28 10.88 4.18
C VAL A 203 11.95 10.87 5.66
N LEU A 204 12.02 12.03 6.32
CA LEU A 204 11.64 12.17 7.72
C LEU A 204 10.14 11.90 7.91
N ALA A 205 9.29 12.41 7.02
CA ALA A 205 7.85 12.14 7.03
C ALA A 205 7.56 10.64 6.91
N ALA A 206 8.23 9.94 5.99
CA ALA A 206 8.09 8.50 5.83
C ALA A 206 8.54 7.74 7.07
N ALA A 207 9.73 8.05 7.60
CA ALA A 207 10.25 7.41 8.79
C ALA A 207 9.28 7.56 9.98
N VAL A 208 8.78 8.77 10.23
CA VAL A 208 7.90 9.06 11.38
C VAL A 208 6.53 8.38 11.21
N VAL A 209 5.92 8.42 10.01
CA VAL A 209 4.62 7.77 9.78
C VAL A 209 4.72 6.26 9.83
N ILE A 210 5.68 5.68 9.11
CA ILE A 210 5.81 4.22 8.98
C ILE A 210 6.19 3.59 10.33
N THR A 211 7.08 4.22 11.10
CA THR A 211 7.38 3.76 12.47
C THR A 211 6.17 3.86 13.39
N THR A 212 5.36 4.91 13.27
CA THR A 212 4.15 5.04 14.10
C THR A 212 3.10 4.00 13.72
N ILE A 213 2.87 3.78 12.42
CA ILE A 213 1.90 2.79 11.94
C ILE A 213 2.30 1.36 12.32
N THR A 214 3.58 1.06 12.51
CA THR A 214 4.02 -0.27 13.00
C THR A 214 4.04 -0.41 14.52
N VAL A 215 4.53 0.59 15.24
CA VAL A 215 4.69 0.52 16.70
C VAL A 215 3.34 0.62 17.42
N VAL A 216 2.42 1.45 16.92
CA VAL A 216 1.12 1.65 17.57
C VAL A 216 0.30 0.35 17.65
N PRO A 217 0.13 -0.43 16.57
CA PRO A 217 -0.55 -1.72 16.64
C PRO A 217 0.14 -2.74 17.56
N GLU A 218 1.49 -2.79 17.56
CA GLU A 218 2.28 -3.67 18.45
C GLU A 218 2.02 -3.36 19.93
N ARG A 219 1.96 -2.07 20.27
CA ARG A 219 1.62 -1.63 21.64
C ARG A 219 0.16 -1.85 21.97
N LEU A 220 -0.74 -1.67 21.01
CA LEU A 220 -2.17 -1.90 21.23
C LEU A 220 -2.46 -3.38 21.52
N ALA A 221 -1.83 -4.29 20.77
CA ALA A 221 -1.94 -5.74 20.95
C ALA A 221 -1.51 -6.20 22.36
N SER A 222 -0.52 -5.54 22.96
CA SER A 222 -0.06 -5.84 24.33
C SER A 222 -0.91 -5.22 25.45
N SER A 223 -1.83 -4.29 25.13
CA SER A 223 -2.59 -3.51 26.12
C SER A 223 -4.01 -4.01 26.41
N THR A 224 -4.31 -5.26 26.06
CA THR A 224 -5.63 -5.93 26.26
C THR A 224 -6.86 -5.15 25.72
N GLY A 225 -6.66 -4.28 24.73
CA GLY A 225 -7.77 -3.57 24.07
C GLY A 225 -8.45 -2.50 24.93
N SER A 226 -7.76 -1.92 25.92
CA SER A 226 -8.31 -0.83 26.73
C SER A 226 -8.81 0.34 25.87
N PRO A 227 -10.01 0.91 26.12
CA PRO A 227 -10.54 2.03 25.33
C PRO A 227 -9.64 3.27 25.40
N VAL A 228 -8.89 3.42 26.49
CA VAL A 228 -7.89 4.49 26.64
C VAL A 228 -6.71 4.27 25.69
N ALA A 229 -6.22 3.02 25.59
CA ALA A 229 -5.12 2.70 24.68
C ALA A 229 -5.54 2.92 23.21
N ILE A 230 -6.79 2.57 22.88
CA ILE A 230 -7.40 2.82 21.57
C ILE A 230 -7.51 4.32 21.26
N ALA A 231 -8.00 5.13 22.20
CA ALA A 231 -8.11 6.57 22.01
C ALA A 231 -6.73 7.22 21.81
N VAL A 232 -5.74 6.80 22.60
CA VAL A 232 -4.36 7.27 22.49
C VAL A 232 -3.75 6.85 21.14
N SER A 233 -3.96 5.61 20.69
CA SER A 233 -3.45 5.16 19.39
C SER A 233 -4.00 5.99 18.24
N VAL A 234 -5.31 6.24 18.22
CA VAL A 234 -5.94 7.07 17.19
C VAL A 234 -5.36 8.48 17.20
N LEU A 235 -5.24 9.09 18.38
CA LEU A 235 -4.73 10.45 18.52
C LEU A 235 -3.27 10.57 18.07
N VAL A 236 -2.43 9.60 18.41
CA VAL A 236 -1.03 9.54 17.97
C VAL A 236 -0.94 9.36 16.46
N THR A 237 -1.71 8.44 15.86
CA THR A 237 -1.73 8.23 14.40
C THR A 237 -2.18 9.49 13.64
N VAL A 238 -3.22 10.17 14.11
CA VAL A 238 -3.70 11.42 13.51
C VAL A 238 -2.68 12.55 13.67
N ALA A 239 -2.09 12.72 14.86
CA ALA A 239 -1.08 13.76 15.09
C ALA A 239 0.18 13.55 14.24
N VAL A 240 0.68 12.32 14.16
CA VAL A 240 1.86 11.97 13.35
C VAL A 240 1.59 12.13 11.86
N SER A 241 0.44 11.65 11.37
CA SER A 241 0.09 11.81 9.95
C SER A 241 -0.07 13.27 9.57
N MET A 242 -0.59 14.11 10.47
CA MET A 242 -0.65 15.56 10.30
C MET A 242 0.75 16.20 10.28
N LEU A 243 1.66 15.80 11.17
CA LEU A 243 3.05 16.26 11.18
C LEU A 243 3.76 15.91 9.86
N ALA A 244 3.58 14.69 9.38
CA ALA A 244 4.15 14.23 8.12
C ALA A 244 3.57 14.96 6.91
N ALA A 245 2.27 15.25 6.93
CA ALA A 245 1.63 16.06 5.90
C ALA A 245 2.18 17.49 5.86
N LEU A 246 2.58 18.06 7.01
CA LEU A 246 3.22 19.37 7.10
C LEU A 246 4.68 19.35 6.61
N LEU A 247 5.40 18.25 6.82
CA LEU A 247 6.77 18.06 6.33
C LEU A 247 6.84 17.92 4.81
N LEU A 248 5.75 17.48 4.17
CA LEU A 248 5.66 17.37 2.72
C LEU A 248 5.47 18.75 2.05
N PRO A 249 6.10 18.97 0.88
CA PRO A 249 6.00 20.23 0.17
C PRO A 249 4.59 20.48 -0.37
N GLY A 250 4.13 21.73 -0.29
CA GLY A 250 2.84 22.15 -0.85
C GLY A 250 1.64 21.40 -0.25
N ARG A 251 0.88 20.74 -1.13
CA ARG A 251 -0.32 19.95 -0.81
C ARG A 251 -0.13 18.44 -0.93
N ASP A 252 1.11 17.98 -1.12
CA ASP A 252 1.41 16.54 -1.25
C ASP A 252 0.98 15.76 0.00
N GLY A 253 0.96 16.41 1.18
CA GLY A 253 0.46 15.83 2.44
C GLY A 253 -1.05 15.52 2.49
N THR A 254 -1.83 15.96 1.49
CA THR A 254 -3.26 15.58 1.42
C THR A 254 -3.44 14.12 1.03
N LEU A 255 -2.61 13.61 0.11
CA LEU A 255 -2.67 12.22 -0.32
C LEU A 255 -2.22 11.26 0.80
N THR A 256 -1.24 11.66 1.61
CA THR A 256 -0.84 10.86 2.78
C THR A 256 -1.94 10.74 3.83
N LEU A 257 -2.66 11.83 4.11
CA LEU A 257 -3.79 11.81 5.06
C LEU A 257 -4.94 10.94 4.53
N LEU A 258 -5.23 11.02 3.23
CA LEU A 258 -6.21 10.14 2.58
C LEU A 258 -5.77 8.67 2.63
N ALA A 259 -4.49 8.38 2.43
CA ALA A 259 -3.97 7.02 2.49
C ALA A 259 -4.06 6.41 3.90
N VAL A 260 -3.75 7.19 4.95
CA VAL A 260 -3.91 6.74 6.34
C VAL A 260 -5.37 6.45 6.67
N ALA A 261 -6.28 7.35 6.26
CA ALA A 261 -7.72 7.17 6.44
C ALA A 261 -8.24 5.93 5.68
N LEU A 262 -7.76 5.73 4.46
CA LEU A 262 -8.13 4.60 3.62
C LEU A 262 -7.58 3.28 4.17
N ALA A 263 -6.33 3.24 4.66
CA ALA A 263 -5.75 2.07 5.29
C ALA A 263 -6.57 1.63 6.52
N GLY A 264 -6.93 2.58 7.40
CA GLY A 264 -7.78 2.30 8.56
C GLY A 264 -9.18 1.83 8.17
N THR A 265 -9.76 2.39 7.11
CA THR A 265 -11.10 2.00 6.62
C THR A 265 -11.09 0.65 5.92
N GLY A 266 -10.06 0.36 5.13
CA GLY A 266 -9.86 -0.92 4.44
C GLY A 266 -9.77 -2.06 5.45
N SER A 267 -8.97 -1.88 6.50
CA SER A 267 -8.88 -2.83 7.61
C SER A 267 -10.12 -2.94 8.49
N ALA A 268 -11.19 -2.17 8.27
CA ALA A 268 -12.47 -2.34 8.99
C ALA A 268 -13.50 -3.13 8.17
N ILE A 269 -13.25 -3.30 6.87
CA ILE A 269 -14.16 -3.96 5.92
C ILE A 269 -13.58 -5.29 5.45
N ALA A 270 -12.26 -5.46 5.54
CA ALA A 270 -11.58 -6.69 5.19
C ALA A 270 -11.71 -7.69 6.33
N LEU A 271 -12.51 -8.75 6.14
CA LEU A 271 -12.22 -10.13 6.58
C LEU A 271 -13.40 -11.02 6.14
N ALA A 272 -13.46 -11.32 4.84
CA ALA A 272 -14.24 -12.43 4.31
C ALA A 272 -13.61 -12.88 3.00
N ALA A 273 -13.42 -14.18 2.77
CA ALA A 273 -12.95 -14.68 1.49
C ALA A 273 -13.84 -14.15 0.36
N GLN A 274 -13.24 -13.31 -0.47
CA GLN A 274 -13.89 -12.64 -1.58
C GLN A 274 -13.96 -13.58 -2.80
N ALA A 275 -14.98 -14.41 -3.03
CA ALA A 275 -14.95 -15.38 -4.16
C ALA A 275 -14.24 -14.86 -5.45
N HIS A 276 -13.36 -15.65 -6.09
CA HIS A 276 -12.40 -15.22 -7.14
C HIS A 276 -12.97 -14.33 -8.27
N TRP A 277 -14.27 -14.43 -8.54
CA TRP A 277 -14.97 -13.62 -9.52
C TRP A 277 -15.05 -12.12 -9.13
N LYS A 278 -14.83 -11.78 -7.86
CA LYS A 278 -14.87 -10.41 -7.32
C LYS A 278 -13.63 -9.57 -7.69
N ILE A 279 -12.51 -10.18 -8.10
CA ILE A 279 -11.32 -9.43 -8.53
C ILE A 279 -11.63 -8.53 -9.73
N ALA A 280 -12.30 -9.05 -10.75
CA ALA A 280 -12.58 -8.32 -11.97
C ALA A 280 -13.40 -7.02 -11.75
N PRO A 281 -14.54 -7.03 -11.04
CA PRO A 281 -15.28 -5.80 -10.74
C PRO A 281 -14.48 -4.85 -9.83
N MET A 282 -13.65 -5.38 -8.91
CA MET A 282 -12.81 -4.56 -8.04
C MET A 282 -11.74 -3.81 -8.84
N LEU A 283 -11.05 -4.48 -9.77
CA LEU A 283 -10.08 -3.85 -10.66
C LEU A 283 -10.76 -2.77 -11.53
N LEU A 284 -11.95 -3.06 -12.07
CA LEU A 284 -12.72 -2.10 -12.85
C LEU A 284 -13.11 -0.87 -12.01
N ALA A 285 -13.45 -1.08 -10.73
CA ALA A 285 -13.74 0.00 -9.79
C ALA A 285 -12.51 0.88 -9.53
N ILE A 286 -11.31 0.31 -9.38
CA ILE A 286 -10.04 1.08 -9.26
C ILE A 286 -9.85 1.98 -10.48
N VAL A 287 -9.99 1.41 -11.69
CA VAL A 287 -9.81 2.18 -12.93
C VAL A 287 -10.85 3.31 -13.04
N ALA A 288 -12.12 3.01 -12.75
CA ALA A 288 -13.19 3.99 -12.79
C ALA A 288 -12.99 5.11 -11.75
N GLY A 289 -12.59 4.75 -10.53
CA GLY A 289 -12.28 5.69 -9.46
C GLY A 289 -11.11 6.60 -9.81
N LEU A 290 -10.02 6.02 -10.31
CA LEU A 290 -8.84 6.75 -10.76
C LEU A 290 -9.19 7.71 -11.90
N ALA A 291 -9.91 7.24 -12.91
CA ALA A 291 -10.38 8.09 -14.01
C ALA A 291 -11.27 9.23 -13.51
N ALA A 292 -12.21 8.97 -12.61
CA ALA A 292 -13.07 9.99 -12.03
C ALA A 292 -12.27 11.04 -11.23
N GLY A 293 -11.27 10.61 -10.45
CA GLY A 293 -10.40 11.50 -9.68
C GLY A 293 -9.55 12.40 -10.58
N LEU A 294 -9.04 11.85 -11.69
CA LEU A 294 -8.27 12.59 -12.70
C LEU A 294 -9.14 13.61 -13.45
N LEU A 295 -10.41 13.27 -13.73
CA LEU A 295 -11.34 14.15 -14.43
C LEU A 295 -11.88 15.27 -13.53
N ARG A 296 -12.07 14.99 -12.23
CA ARG A 296 -12.61 15.93 -11.25
C ARG A 296 -11.81 15.88 -9.94
N PRO A 297 -10.68 16.58 -9.85
CA PRO A 297 -9.83 16.53 -8.67
C PRO A 297 -10.48 17.27 -7.49
N ALA A 298 -11.18 16.51 -6.64
CA ALA A 298 -11.77 17.01 -5.40
C ALA A 298 -11.35 16.14 -4.19
N PRO A 299 -10.20 16.41 -3.56
CA PRO A 299 -9.69 15.57 -2.46
C PRO A 299 -10.56 15.58 -1.21
N LEU A 300 -11.36 16.63 -0.99
CA LEU A 300 -12.36 16.62 0.10
C LEU A 300 -13.51 15.65 -0.20
N ALA A 301 -13.92 15.56 -1.47
CA ALA A 301 -14.92 14.57 -1.89
C ALA A 301 -14.39 13.14 -1.71
N ALA A 302 -13.08 12.93 -1.93
CA ALA A 302 -12.41 11.66 -1.66
C ALA A 302 -12.49 11.31 -0.17
N GLY A 303 -12.14 12.25 0.71
CA GLY A 303 -12.24 12.06 2.15
C GLY A 303 -13.68 11.81 2.63
N THR A 304 -14.68 12.48 2.07
CA THR A 304 -16.09 12.19 2.39
C THR A 304 -16.53 10.82 1.90
N ALA A 305 -15.99 10.34 0.78
CA ALA A 305 -16.26 9.00 0.29
C ALA A 305 -15.63 7.94 1.20
N ILE A 306 -14.40 8.16 1.69
CA ILE A 306 -13.78 7.29 2.73
C ILE A 306 -14.67 7.26 3.98
N LEU A 307 -15.17 8.41 4.43
CA LEU A 307 -16.08 8.48 5.58
C LEU A 307 -17.38 7.69 5.36
N ALA A 308 -17.99 7.81 4.18
CA ALA A 308 -19.18 7.04 3.83
C ALA A 308 -18.90 5.52 3.85
N VAL A 309 -17.73 5.11 3.36
CA VAL A 309 -17.29 3.71 3.40
C VAL A 309 -17.02 3.24 4.84
N ALA A 310 -16.42 4.07 5.70
CA ALA A 310 -16.24 3.74 7.12
C ALA A 310 -17.58 3.61 7.87
N VAL A 311 -18.57 4.45 7.55
CA VAL A 311 -19.94 4.32 8.09
C VAL A 311 -20.61 3.05 7.55
N PHE A 312 -20.39 2.70 6.29
CA PHE A 312 -20.85 1.44 5.72
C PHE A 312 -20.24 0.24 6.45
N ALA A 313 -18.96 0.28 6.81
CA ALA A 313 -18.31 -0.74 7.63
C ALA A 313 -19.00 -0.89 9.00
N LEU A 314 -19.32 0.23 9.65
CA LEU A 314 -19.99 0.26 10.96
C LEU A 314 -21.42 -0.30 10.92
N LEU A 315 -22.14 -0.10 9.81
CA LEU A 315 -23.51 -0.56 9.61
C LEU A 315 -23.58 -1.97 8.97
N GLY A 316 -22.44 -2.48 8.51
CA GLY A 316 -22.35 -3.76 7.82
C GLY A 316 -22.58 -4.94 8.77
N PRO A 317 -23.01 -6.11 8.24
CA PRO A 317 -23.18 -7.30 9.05
C PRO A 317 -21.83 -7.79 9.60
N VAL A 318 -21.78 -8.02 10.93
CA VAL A 318 -20.59 -8.45 11.70
C VAL A 318 -20.07 -9.83 11.27
N ALA A 319 -20.92 -10.67 10.67
CA ALA A 319 -20.54 -11.98 10.14
C ALA A 319 -20.65 -11.96 8.62
N PRO A 320 -19.56 -11.69 7.90
CA PRO A 320 -19.60 -11.69 6.46
C PRO A 320 -19.74 -13.13 5.94
N ARG A 321 -20.71 -13.34 5.05
CA ARG A 321 -20.78 -14.55 4.21
C ARG A 321 -19.98 -14.31 2.93
N ASP A 322 -19.13 -15.26 2.57
CA ASP A 322 -18.24 -15.23 1.40
C ASP A 322 -18.93 -14.78 0.10
N ASP A 323 -20.18 -15.17 -0.11
CA ASP A 323 -20.96 -14.87 -1.33
C ASP A 323 -21.94 -13.69 -1.21
N SER A 324 -21.86 -12.90 -0.14
CA SER A 324 -22.78 -11.76 0.04
C SER A 324 -22.49 -10.64 -0.97
N TRP A 325 -23.56 -10.10 -1.57
CA TRP A 325 -23.48 -8.91 -2.43
C TRP A 325 -22.94 -7.69 -1.67
N ILE A 326 -23.13 -7.66 -0.35
CA ILE A 326 -22.71 -6.57 0.55
C ILE A 326 -21.17 -6.46 0.59
N THR A 327 -20.46 -7.60 0.64
CA THR A 327 -18.99 -7.62 0.69
C THR A 327 -18.38 -7.21 -0.65
N LEU A 328 -19.04 -7.58 -1.77
CA LEU A 328 -18.66 -7.09 -3.10
C LEU A 328 -18.82 -5.58 -3.22
N VAL A 329 -19.95 -5.03 -2.76
CA VAL A 329 -20.20 -3.58 -2.81
C VAL A 329 -19.18 -2.85 -1.94
N GLY A 330 -18.88 -3.35 -0.75
CA GLY A 330 -17.85 -2.79 0.14
C GLY A 330 -16.45 -2.78 -0.49
N SER A 331 -15.99 -3.91 -1.04
CA SER A 331 -14.66 -3.98 -1.66
C SER A 331 -14.57 -3.16 -2.94
N CYS A 332 -15.61 -3.16 -3.78
CA CYS A 332 -15.68 -2.28 -4.95
C CYS A 332 -15.71 -0.80 -4.55
N ALA A 333 -16.40 -0.44 -3.46
CA ALA A 333 -16.42 0.93 -2.96
C ALA A 333 -15.04 1.37 -2.47
N ILE A 334 -14.34 0.57 -1.67
CA ILE A 334 -12.96 0.87 -1.24
C ILE A 334 -12.04 0.99 -2.46
N ALA A 335 -12.13 0.07 -3.41
CA ALA A 335 -11.34 0.07 -4.63
C ALA A 335 -11.59 1.32 -5.50
N ALA A 336 -12.85 1.74 -5.65
CA ALA A 336 -13.19 2.98 -6.34
C ALA A 336 -12.66 4.21 -5.60
N VAL A 337 -12.82 4.24 -4.28
CA VAL A 337 -12.36 5.35 -3.45
C VAL A 337 -10.84 5.44 -3.43
N SER A 338 -10.12 4.31 -3.40
CA SER A 338 -8.66 4.27 -3.47
C SER A 338 -8.16 4.87 -4.78
N GLY A 339 -8.68 4.42 -5.92
CA GLY A 339 -8.39 5.00 -7.22
C GLY A 339 -8.70 6.50 -7.24
N TYR A 340 -9.86 6.92 -6.73
CA TYR A 340 -10.25 8.32 -6.69
C TYR A 340 -9.34 9.18 -5.81
N CYS A 341 -8.84 8.66 -4.68
CA CYS A 341 -7.88 9.37 -3.82
C CYS A 341 -6.60 9.71 -4.58
N PHE A 342 -5.99 8.72 -5.23
CA PHE A 342 -4.76 8.95 -6.00
C PHE A 342 -4.97 9.79 -7.26
N GLY A 343 -6.15 9.70 -7.89
CA GLY A 343 -6.50 10.54 -9.04
C GLY A 343 -6.77 12.00 -8.66
N SER A 344 -7.40 12.24 -7.50
CA SER A 344 -7.86 13.56 -7.08
C SER A 344 -6.80 14.42 -6.40
N ALA A 345 -5.76 13.82 -5.84
CA ALA A 345 -4.66 14.51 -5.16
C ALA A 345 -3.30 14.19 -5.81
N PRO A 346 -3.05 14.65 -7.05
CA PRO A 346 -1.76 14.41 -7.71
C PRO A 346 -0.64 15.13 -6.96
N THR A 347 0.45 14.42 -6.68
CA THR A 347 1.61 14.98 -5.98
C THR A 347 2.66 15.50 -6.95
N ARG A 348 3.41 16.51 -6.52
CA ARG A 348 4.49 17.09 -7.36
C ARG A 348 5.79 16.32 -7.27
N SER A 349 6.00 15.61 -6.17
CA SER A 349 7.20 14.82 -5.91
C SER A 349 6.93 13.33 -6.04
N ALA A 350 7.92 12.57 -6.51
CA ALA A 350 7.83 11.11 -6.57
C ALA A 350 7.64 10.49 -5.17
N ALA A 351 8.41 11.00 -4.21
CA ALA A 351 8.28 10.62 -2.80
C ALA A 351 6.87 10.88 -2.24
N GLY A 352 6.20 11.94 -2.70
CA GLY A 352 4.82 12.27 -2.34
C GLY A 352 3.79 11.24 -2.80
N THR A 353 4.03 10.50 -3.89
CA THR A 353 3.16 9.40 -4.34
C THR A 353 3.54 8.06 -3.70
N VAL A 354 4.85 7.80 -3.59
CA VAL A 354 5.38 6.51 -3.08
C VAL A 354 5.06 6.33 -1.60
N LEU A 355 5.11 7.39 -0.79
CA LEU A 355 4.81 7.31 0.64
C LEU A 355 3.35 6.86 0.92
N PRO A 356 2.31 7.48 0.34
CA PRO A 356 0.93 6.97 0.41
C PRO A 356 0.77 5.52 0.00
N LEU A 357 1.44 5.07 -1.07
CA LEU A 357 1.40 3.66 -1.49
C LEU A 357 2.04 2.75 -0.45
N GLY A 358 3.18 3.17 0.12
CA GLY A 358 3.82 2.47 1.24
C GLY A 358 2.91 2.36 2.47
N ILE A 359 2.18 3.42 2.81
CA ILE A 359 1.23 3.41 3.94
C ILE A 359 0.12 2.37 3.74
N LEU A 360 -0.37 2.19 2.51
CA LEU A 360 -1.42 1.19 2.21
C LEU A 360 -0.92 -0.25 2.27
N LEU A 361 0.39 -0.47 2.22
CA LEU A 361 1.02 -1.78 2.35
C LEU A 361 1.26 -2.17 3.82
N LEU A 362 1.12 -1.24 4.76
CA LEU A 362 1.34 -1.53 6.17
C LEU A 362 0.04 -1.98 6.87
N PRO A 363 0.12 -2.95 7.79
CA PRO A 363 -1.00 -3.30 8.64
C PRO A 363 -1.40 -2.11 9.52
N SER A 364 -2.70 -1.84 9.62
CA SER A 364 -3.23 -0.73 10.41
C SER A 364 -3.58 -1.15 11.84
N ALA A 365 -3.70 -0.18 12.76
CA ALA A 365 -4.14 -0.43 14.13
C ALA A 365 -5.58 -0.96 14.24
N VAL A 366 -6.36 -0.83 13.16
CA VAL A 366 -7.73 -1.36 13.07
C VAL A 366 -7.67 -2.88 12.85
N LEU A 367 -6.73 -3.34 12.01
CA LEU A 367 -6.53 -4.76 11.72
C LEU A 367 -6.15 -5.55 12.99
N THR A 368 -5.34 -4.96 13.88
CA THR A 368 -4.97 -5.63 15.13
C THR A 368 -6.12 -5.74 16.13
N LEU A 369 -7.04 -4.77 16.15
CA LEU A 369 -8.24 -4.85 16.97
C LEU A 369 -9.20 -5.92 16.44
N GLU A 370 -9.36 -6.00 15.11
CA GLU A 370 -10.18 -7.03 14.47
C GLU A 370 -9.65 -8.44 14.75
N TYR A 371 -8.32 -8.63 14.65
CA TYR A 371 -7.68 -9.90 15.01
C TYR A 371 -7.89 -10.27 16.49
N HIS A 372 -7.87 -9.28 17.40
CA HIS A 372 -8.17 -9.50 18.82
C HIS A 372 -9.64 -9.90 19.04
N SER A 373 -10.57 -9.30 18.30
CA SER A 373 -11.99 -9.69 18.32
C SER A 373 -12.20 -11.11 17.79
N CYS A 374 -11.47 -11.53 16.75
CA CYS A 374 -11.52 -12.91 16.23
C CYS A 374 -11.02 -13.96 17.24
N THR A 375 -9.86 -13.73 17.86
CA THR A 375 -9.29 -14.67 18.85
C THR A 375 -10.17 -14.82 20.08
N THR A 376 -10.81 -13.75 20.54
CA THR A 376 -11.75 -13.77 21.68
C THR A 376 -13.12 -14.36 21.31
N ALA A 377 -13.60 -14.19 20.08
CA ALA A 377 -14.85 -14.80 19.58
C ALA A 377 -14.79 -16.33 19.48
N SER A 378 -13.60 -16.92 19.35
CA SER A 378 -13.42 -18.38 19.39
C SER A 378 -13.71 -19.01 20.77
N THR A 379 -13.75 -18.20 21.84
CA THR A 379 -13.94 -18.67 23.23
C THR A 379 -15.25 -18.20 23.86
N HIS A 380 -15.91 -17.16 23.35
CA HIS A 380 -17.24 -16.75 23.80
C HIS A 380 -18.09 -16.21 22.63
N THR A 381 -19.41 -16.48 22.70
CA THR A 381 -20.47 -16.01 21.78
C THR A 381 -20.17 -14.66 21.15
N VAL A 382 -20.20 -14.62 19.81
CA VAL A 382 -20.03 -13.45 18.92
C VAL A 382 -20.66 -12.21 19.56
N ALA A 383 -19.86 -11.44 20.27
CA ALA A 383 -20.27 -10.15 20.79
C ALA A 383 -20.06 -9.13 19.69
N ASP A 384 -21.09 -8.30 19.46
CA ASP A 384 -21.14 -7.12 18.61
C ASP A 384 -20.05 -6.09 18.96
N ASP A 385 -18.78 -6.41 18.76
CA ASP A 385 -17.68 -5.50 19.08
C ASP A 385 -17.47 -4.51 17.93
N HIS A 386 -18.14 -3.36 18.01
CA HIS A 386 -18.07 -2.28 17.03
C HIS A 386 -16.79 -1.43 17.14
N ARG A 387 -15.87 -1.78 18.06
CA ARG A 387 -14.63 -1.05 18.31
C ARG A 387 -13.76 -0.82 17.06
N PRO A 388 -13.47 -1.81 16.17
CA PRO A 388 -12.64 -1.56 15.00
C PRO A 388 -13.28 -0.58 14.00
N ALA A 389 -14.60 -0.68 13.79
CA ALA A 389 -15.32 0.25 12.93
C ALA A 389 -15.34 1.68 13.51
N LEU A 390 -15.50 1.82 14.83
CA LEU A 390 -15.45 3.11 15.51
C LEU A 390 -14.05 3.75 15.48
N THR A 391 -12.99 2.96 15.60
CA THR A 391 -11.61 3.47 15.51
C THR A 391 -11.27 3.90 14.09
N ALA A 392 -11.66 3.12 13.07
CA ALA A 392 -11.53 3.52 11.69
C ALA A 392 -12.25 4.86 11.43
N LEU A 393 -13.49 5.01 11.90
CA LEU A 393 -14.25 6.25 11.76
C LEU A 393 -13.56 7.43 12.47
N ALA A 394 -13.03 7.23 13.67
CA ALA A 394 -12.29 8.26 14.40
C ALA A 394 -11.01 8.70 13.66
N VAL A 395 -10.26 7.74 13.09
CA VAL A 395 -9.08 8.04 12.25
C VAL A 395 -9.49 8.83 11.01
N VAL A 396 -10.55 8.43 10.30
CA VAL A 396 -11.04 9.12 9.10
C VAL A 396 -11.47 10.55 9.41
N VAL A 397 -12.24 10.75 10.49
CA VAL A 397 -12.64 12.09 10.93
C VAL A 397 -11.43 12.94 11.30
N GLY A 398 -10.47 12.37 12.03
CA GLY A 398 -9.21 13.04 12.38
C GLY A 398 -8.40 13.47 11.14
N CYS A 399 -8.23 12.58 10.17
CA CYS A 399 -7.55 12.87 8.91
C CYS A 399 -8.29 13.91 8.08
N LEU A 400 -9.63 13.87 8.02
CA LEU A 400 -10.45 14.88 7.36
C LEU A 400 -10.28 16.27 7.98
N LEU A 401 -10.33 16.37 9.30
CA LEU A 401 -10.08 17.61 10.03
C LEU A 401 -8.66 18.13 9.77
N ALA A 402 -7.66 17.24 9.75
CA ALA A 402 -6.29 17.58 9.41
C ALA A 402 -6.15 18.08 7.97
N ILE A 403 -6.86 17.49 6.99
CA ILE A 403 -6.89 17.98 5.60
C ILE A 403 -7.49 19.39 5.54
N VAL A 404 -8.59 19.65 6.24
CA VAL A 404 -9.21 20.97 6.30
C VAL A 404 -8.27 21.99 6.96
N ALA A 405 -7.62 21.63 8.06
CA ALA A 405 -6.64 22.48 8.74
C ALA A 405 -5.44 22.79 7.83
N LEU A 406 -4.87 21.77 7.17
CA LEU A 406 -3.74 21.92 6.24
C LEU A 406 -4.08 22.87 5.09
N ARG A 407 -5.30 22.75 4.52
CA ARG A 407 -5.76 23.65 3.46
C ARG A 407 -5.96 25.10 3.92
N ARG A 408 -6.33 25.31 5.18
CA ARG A 408 -6.47 26.65 5.77
C ARG A 408 -5.11 27.29 6.05
N TRP A 409 -4.13 26.49 6.48
CA TRP A 409 -2.78 26.99 6.79
C TRP A 409 -1.90 27.18 5.56
N ARG A 410 -2.16 26.43 4.48
CA ARG A 410 -1.49 26.59 3.18
C ARG A 410 -2.51 26.95 2.09
N PRO A 411 -3.04 28.19 2.09
CA PRO A 411 -3.85 28.67 0.98
C PRO A 411 -3.00 28.76 -0.29
N GLU A 412 -3.55 28.32 -1.43
CA GLU A 412 -2.89 28.52 -2.72
C GLU A 412 -2.87 30.02 -3.03
N PRO A 413 -1.76 30.56 -3.57
CA PRO A 413 -1.84 31.81 -4.31
C PRO A 413 -2.88 31.61 -5.42
N ALA A 414 -3.89 32.49 -5.50
CA ALA A 414 -4.85 32.46 -6.59
C ALA A 414 -4.08 32.45 -7.92
N ALA A 415 -4.25 31.38 -8.70
CA ALA A 415 -3.65 31.22 -10.01
C ALA A 415 -4.38 32.08 -11.05
#